data_AF-A0A1G6MD67-F1
#
_entry.id   AF-A0A1G6MD67-F1
#
_cell.length_a   1.000
_cell.length_b   1.000
_cell.length_c   1.000
_cell.angle_alpha   90.00
_cell.angle_beta   90.00
_cell.angle_gamma   90.00
#
_symmetry.space_group_name_H-M   'P 1'
#
loop_
_entity.id
_entity.type
_entity.pdbx_description
1 polymer ?
#
loop_
_entity_poly.entity_id
_entity_poly.type
_entity_poly.pdbx_seq_one_letter_code
_entity_poly.pdbx_strand_id
1 'polypeptide(L)'
;MGKFIYEGGIRNDFEDRLLAHLQVVVGNKLRRGEPFYFVWKDDLSTGGGRTSVWVHPRANLVFKFSGGRPPALNRAWLEALMSTANSPTGLYVVPEPSEDTVSPESFA
;
A
#
# COMPACT_ATOMS: atom_id res chain seq x y z
N MET A 1 -11.21 -0.70 -9.85
CA MET A 1 -9.77 -0.38 -9.76
C MET A 1 -9.64 1.08 -9.39
N GLY A 2 -9.01 1.34 -8.24
CA GLY A 2 -8.70 2.68 -7.77
C GLY A 2 -7.36 3.16 -8.34
N LYS A 3 -7.05 4.44 -8.14
CA LYS A 3 -5.85 5.09 -8.65
C LYS A 3 -5.01 5.65 -7.52
N PHE A 4 -3.72 5.33 -7.54
CA PHE A 4 -2.69 6.06 -6.82
C PHE A 4 -2.10 7.12 -7.76
N ILE A 5 -2.00 8.36 -7.30
CA ILE A 5 -1.41 9.47 -8.05
C ILE A 5 -0.35 10.14 -7.18
N TYR A 6 0.87 10.24 -7.72
CA TYR A 6 2.01 10.89 -7.09
C TYR A 6 2.40 12.15 -7.87
N GLU A 7 2.35 13.30 -7.20
CA GLU A 7 2.75 14.63 -7.74
C GLU A 7 2.14 14.98 -9.11
N GLY A 8 0.95 14.44 -9.41
CA GLY A 8 0.23 14.71 -10.66
C GLY A 8 0.84 14.12 -11.94
N GLY A 9 2.06 13.55 -11.87
CA GLY A 9 2.77 12.96 -13.00
C GLY A 9 2.63 11.44 -13.06
N ILE A 10 2.90 10.75 -11.95
CA ILE A 10 2.89 9.29 -11.88
C ILE A 10 1.51 8.81 -11.44
N ARG A 11 0.95 7.85 -12.17
CA ARG A 11 -0.35 7.25 -11.90
C ARG A 11 -0.27 5.74 -12.04
N ASN A 12 -0.84 5.01 -11.10
CA ASN A 12 -0.98 3.56 -11.21
C ASN A 12 -2.36 3.11 -10.73
N ASP A 13 -2.92 2.11 -11.41
CA ASP A 13 -4.17 1.46 -11.02
C ASP A 13 -3.90 0.31 -10.04
N PHE A 14 -4.66 0.26 -8.95
CA PHE A 14 -4.64 -0.80 -7.96
C PHE A 14 -6.06 -1.27 -7.67
N GLU A 15 -6.20 -2.50 -7.16
CA GLU A 15 -7.48 -2.91 -6.58
C GLU A 15 -7.82 -2.01 -5.39
N ASP A 16 -9.09 -1.62 -5.23
CA ASP A 16 -9.51 -0.70 -4.16
C ASP A 16 -9.13 -1.25 -2.78
N ARG A 17 -9.21 -2.58 -2.59
CA ARG A 17 -8.81 -3.26 -1.35
C ARG A 17 -7.34 -3.02 -1.06
N LEU A 18 -6.44 -3.33 -1.99
CA LEU A 18 -5.01 -3.05 -1.84
C LEU A 18 -4.74 -1.55 -1.64
N LEU A 19 -5.40 -0.68 -2.41
CA LEU A 19 -5.22 0.77 -2.31
C LEU A 19 -5.56 1.31 -0.92
N ALA A 20 -6.58 0.74 -0.26
CA ALA A 20 -6.95 1.11 1.11
C ALA A 20 -5.84 0.74 2.12
N HIS A 21 -5.22 -0.43 1.96
CA HIS A 21 -4.09 -0.85 2.81
C HIS A 21 -2.86 0.03 2.57
N LEU A 22 -2.55 0.33 1.31
CA LEU A 22 -1.48 1.25 0.95
C LEU A 22 -1.71 2.64 1.56
N GLN A 23 -2.93 3.19 1.48
CA GLN A 23 -3.27 4.47 2.10
C GLN A 23 -2.96 4.49 3.60
N VAL A 24 -3.32 3.43 4.32
CA VAL A 24 -3.06 3.32 5.77
C VAL A 24 -1.57 3.26 6.06
N VAL A 25 -0.81 2.40 5.36
CA VAL A 25 0.64 2.23 5.58
C VAL A 25 1.40 3.49 5.23
N VAL A 26 1.13 4.08 4.06
CA VAL A 26 1.73 5.34 3.61
C VAL A 26 1.40 6.47 4.60
N GLY A 27 0.14 6.60 5.00
CA GLY A 27 -0.28 7.61 5.99
C GLY A 27 0.42 7.44 7.34
N ASN A 28 0.58 6.20 7.81
CA ASN A 28 1.30 5.91 9.06
C ASN A 28 2.77 6.32 9.00
N LYS A 29 3.46 6.02 7.89
CA LYS A 29 4.85 6.41 7.64
C LYS A 29 5.02 7.93 7.60
N LEU A 30 4.17 8.62 6.85
CA LEU A 30 4.24 10.07 6.70
C LEU A 30 3.94 10.82 8.00
N ARG A 31 3.01 10.32 8.82
CA ARG A 31 2.74 10.89 10.15
C ARG A 31 3.94 10.77 11.10
N ARG A 32 4.80 9.77 10.91
CA ARG A 32 6.05 9.60 11.67
C ARG A 32 7.22 10.40 11.11
N GLY A 33 7.02 11.09 9.99
CA GLY A 33 8.10 11.80 9.30
C GLY A 33 9.12 10.86 8.65
N GLU A 34 8.73 9.61 8.37
CA GLU A 34 9.59 8.59 7.77
C GLU A 34 9.39 8.58 6.26
N PRO A 35 10.29 9.17 5.46
CA PRO A 35 10.22 9.04 4.02
C PRO A 35 10.74 7.66 3.57
N PHE A 36 10.21 7.15 2.46
CA PHE A 36 10.50 5.80 1.99
C PHE A 36 10.28 5.68 0.47
N TYR A 37 10.86 4.66 -0.16
CA TYR A 37 10.53 4.30 -1.54
C TYR A 37 9.23 3.50 -1.58
N PHE A 38 8.34 3.81 -2.52
CA PHE A 38 7.21 2.96 -2.88
C PHE A 38 7.40 2.42 -4.29
N VAL A 39 7.41 1.09 -4.41
CA VAL A 39 7.77 0.35 -5.61
C VAL A 39 6.63 -0.57 -6.03
N TRP A 40 6.31 -0.59 -7.32
CA TRP A 40 5.41 -1.57 -7.90
C TRP A 40 5.92 -2.03 -9.27
N LYS A 41 5.41 -3.17 -9.73
CA LYS A 41 5.64 -3.66 -11.09
C LYS A 41 4.61 -3.02 -12.01
N ASP A 42 5.08 -2.49 -13.12
CA ASP A 42 4.19 -1.99 -14.16
C ASP A 42 3.64 -3.15 -14.98
N ASP A 43 2.42 -3.00 -15.48
CA ASP A 43 1.82 -4.02 -16.34
C ASP A 43 2.65 -4.18 -17.62
N LEU A 44 2.76 -5.42 -18.12
CA LEU A 44 3.44 -5.74 -19.37
C LEU A 44 2.83 -4.95 -20.55
N SER A 45 1.52 -4.66 -20.48
CA SER A 45 0.82 -3.83 -21.47
C SER A 45 1.32 -2.38 -21.53
N THR A 46 1.91 -1.87 -20.44
CA THR A 46 2.41 -0.50 -20.31
C THR A 46 3.93 -0.40 -20.59
N GLY A 47 4.54 -1.49 -21.07
CA GLY A 47 5.98 -1.57 -21.37
C GLY A 47 6.77 -2.39 -20.37
N GLY A 48 6.12 -2.93 -19.33
CA GLY A 48 6.76 -3.70 -18.26
C GLY A 48 7.75 -2.88 -17.42
N GLY A 49 8.40 -3.55 -16.46
CA GLY A 49 9.40 -2.93 -15.60
C GLY A 49 8.92 -2.70 -14.17
N ARG A 50 9.57 -1.74 -13.50
CA ARG A 50 9.24 -1.33 -12.14
C ARG A 50 9.24 0.19 -12.07
N THR A 51 8.25 0.73 -11.40
CA THR A 51 8.22 2.13 -11.02
C THR A 51 8.53 2.23 -9.53
N SER A 52 9.42 3.16 -9.18
CA SER A 52 9.76 3.50 -7.79
C SER A 52 9.63 5.00 -7.61
N VAL A 53 8.85 5.42 -6.61
CA VAL A 53 8.72 6.83 -6.22
C VAL A 53 9.24 7.05 -4.81
N TRP A 54 9.86 8.20 -4.59
CA TRP A 54 10.27 8.64 -3.25
C TRP A 54 9.10 9.33 -2.55
N VAL A 55 8.58 8.76 -1.47
CA VAL A 55 7.42 9.29 -0.74
C VAL A 55 7.89 10.00 0.51
N HIS A 56 7.44 11.25 0.71
CA HIS A 56 7.82 12.07 1.86
C HIS A 56 6.63 12.90 2.39
N PRO A 57 6.69 13.44 3.64
CA PRO A 57 5.53 14.07 4.29
C PRO A 57 4.97 15.33 3.61
N ARG A 58 5.71 15.89 2.66
CA ARG A 58 5.32 17.09 1.89
C ARG A 58 4.86 16.75 0.48
N ALA A 59 4.77 15.46 0.14
CA ALA A 59 4.36 15.02 -1.17
C ALA A 59 2.83 15.13 -1.34
N ASN A 60 2.38 15.47 -2.55
CA ASN A 60 0.98 15.46 -2.90
C ASN A 60 0.57 14.07 -3.39
N LEU A 61 -0.18 13.35 -2.56
CA LEU A 61 -0.66 12.01 -2.83
C LEU A 61 -2.19 12.00 -2.97
N VAL A 62 -2.69 11.35 -4.01
CA VAL A 62 -4.14 11.12 -4.18
C VAL A 62 -4.41 9.62 -4.24
N PHE A 63 -5.30 9.16 -3.36
CA PHE A 63 -5.89 7.82 -3.36
C PHE A 63 -7.34 7.94 -3.84
N LYS A 64 -7.59 7.63 -5.12
CA LYS A 64 -8.92 7.71 -5.70
C LYS A 64 -9.52 6.30 -5.78
N PHE A 65 -10.55 6.04 -4.98
CA PHE A 65 -11.26 4.76 -5.00
C PHE A 65 -12.34 4.73 -6.08
N SER A 66 -12.57 3.55 -6.65
CA SER A 66 -13.65 3.35 -7.63
C SER A 66 -14.99 2.98 -6.98
N GLY A 67 -14.98 2.30 -5.84
CA GLY A 67 -16.16 1.93 -5.06
C GLY A 67 -16.68 3.04 -4.15
N GLY A 68 -17.98 3.02 -3.86
CA GLY A 68 -18.63 3.96 -2.93
C GLY A 68 -18.54 3.59 -1.46
N ARG A 69 -18.11 2.36 -1.12
CA ARG A 69 -17.93 1.90 0.27
C ARG A 69 -16.45 1.63 0.55
N PRO A 70 -15.91 2.04 1.71
CA PRO A 70 -14.56 1.68 2.12
C PRO A 70 -14.37 0.15 2.18
N PRO A 71 -13.31 -0.41 1.58
CA PRO A 71 -12.98 -1.83 1.71
C PRO A 71 -12.67 -2.20 3.17
N ALA A 72 -12.98 -3.45 3.56
CA ALA A 72 -12.53 -4.00 4.83
C ALA A 72 -10.99 -4.13 4.84
N LEU A 73 -10.37 -3.81 5.97
CA LEU A 73 -8.93 -3.89 6.16
C LEU A 73 -8.54 -5.20 6.83
N ASN A 74 -7.54 -5.86 6.27
CA ASN A 74 -6.88 -7.03 6.80
C ASN A 74 -5.65 -6.60 7.61
N ARG A 75 -5.65 -6.90 8.90
CA ARG A 75 -4.58 -6.51 9.83
C ARG A 75 -3.25 -7.17 9.49
N ALA A 76 -3.25 -8.47 9.16
CA ALA A 76 -2.04 -9.18 8.79
C ALA A 76 -1.41 -8.57 7.52
N TRP A 77 -2.25 -8.10 6.60
CA TRP A 77 -1.76 -7.41 5.41
C TRP A 77 -1.14 -6.04 5.71
N LEU A 78 -1.75 -5.26 6.61
CA LEU A 78 -1.17 -3.99 7.07
C LEU A 78 0.20 -4.21 7.74
N GLU A 79 0.33 -5.25 8.56
CA GLU A 79 1.58 -5.61 9.23
C GLU A 79 2.65 -6.05 8.22
N ALA A 80 2.28 -6.88 7.24
CA ALA A 80 3.18 -7.31 6.17
C ALA A 80 3.66 -6.13 5.30
N LEU A 81 2.75 -5.23 4.88
CA LEU A 81 3.10 -4.05 4.11
C LEU A 81 3.92 -3.03 4.92
N MET A 82 3.65 -2.88 6.21
CA MET A 82 4.47 -2.03 7.08
C MET A 82 5.89 -2.59 7.21
N SER A 83 6.02 -3.92 7.32
CA SER A 83 7.31 -4.60 7.35
C SER A 83 8.12 -4.32 6.08
N THR A 84 7.51 -4.40 4.89
CA THR A 84 8.21 -4.04 3.64
C THR A 84 8.57 -2.55 3.60
N ALA A 85 7.68 -1.66 4.03
CA ALA A 85 7.94 -0.22 4.09
C ALA A 85 9.07 0.17 5.07
N ASN A 86 9.41 -0.68 6.03
CA ASN A 86 10.54 -0.51 6.95
C ASN A 86 11.87 -1.05 6.38
N SER A 87 11.84 -1.75 5.26
CA SER A 87 13.03 -2.34 4.63
C SER A 87 13.79 -1.32 3.75
N PRO A 88 15.10 -1.51 3.52
CA PRO A 88 15.88 -0.68 2.59
C PRO A 88 15.37 -0.71 1.15
N THR A 89 14.65 -1.77 0.76
CA THR A 89 14.04 -1.88 -0.57
C THR A 89 12.79 -1.01 -0.75
N GLY A 90 12.24 -0.48 0.34
CA GLY A 90 11.01 0.30 0.35
C GLY A 90 9.73 -0.54 0.40
N LEU A 91 8.59 0.15 0.44
CA LEU A 91 7.27 -0.46 0.35
C LEU A 91 7.10 -1.09 -1.02
N TYR A 92 6.76 -2.38 -1.06
CA TYR A 92 6.30 -3.07 -2.26
C TYR A 92 5.06 -3.89 -1.94
N VAL A 93 4.24 -4.09 -2.96
CA VAL A 93 2.99 -4.85 -2.85
C VAL A 93 3.30 -6.32 -2.58
N VAL A 94 2.67 -6.86 -1.53
CA VAL A 94 2.68 -8.30 -1.21
C VAL A 94 1.29 -8.87 -1.35
N PRO A 95 1.14 -10.18 -1.65
CA PRO A 95 -0.16 -10.85 -1.64
C PRO A 95 -0.87 -10.69 -0.30
N GLU A 96 -2.20 -10.67 -0.34
CA GLU A 96 -3.02 -10.62 0.87
C GLU A 96 -2.81 -11.91 1.70
N PRO A 97 -2.35 -11.81 2.96
CA PRO A 97 -2.26 -12.96 3.86
C PRO A 97 -3.66 -13.46 4.25
N SER A 98 -3.79 -14.75 4.58
CA SER A 98 -5.01 -15.25 5.22
C SER A 98 -5.27 -14.46 6.51
N GLU A 99 -6.51 -14.03 6.71
CA GLU A 99 -6.97 -13.60 8.03
C GLU A 99 -7.07 -14.87 8.88
N ASP A 100 -5.93 -15.34 9.38
CA ASP A 100 -5.93 -16.35 10.42
C ASP A 100 -6.68 -15.72 11.59
N THR A 101 -7.93 -16.14 11.73
CA THR A 101 -8.77 -15.82 12.87
C THR A 101 -7.94 -16.26 14.05
N VAL A 102 -7.49 -15.31 14.88
CA VAL A 102 -6.90 -15.62 16.17
C VAL A 102 -8.00 -16.33 16.93
N SER A 103 -8.07 -17.65 16.81
CA SER A 103 -9.01 -18.48 17.56
C SER A 103 -8.61 -18.30 19.02
N PRO A 104 -9.47 -17.77 19.88
CA PRO A 104 -9.15 -17.56 21.28
C PRO A 104 -9.27 -18.91 22.00
N GLU A 105 -8.35 -19.84 21.75
CA GLU A 105 -8.20 -21.05 22.54
C GLU A 105 -6.74 -21.32 22.83
N SER A 106 -6.36 -21.14 24.09
CA SER A 106 -5.46 -22.00 24.89
C SER A 106 -4.69 -21.23 25.95
N PHE A 107 -5.41 -20.65 26.92
CA PHE A 107 -4.94 -20.68 28.31
C PHE A 107 -6.12 -21.10 29.17
N ALA A 108 -6.33 -22.41 29.22
CA ALA A 108 -7.00 -23.08 30.33
C ALA A 108 -6.07 -23.04 31.55
#